data_AF-A0A836FBR9-F1
#
_entry.id   AF-A0A836FBR9-F1
#
_cell.length_a   1.000
_cell.length_b   1.000
_cell.length_c   1.000
_cell.angle_alpha   90.00
_cell.angle_beta   90.00
_cell.angle_gamma   90.00
#
_symmetry.space_group_name_H-M   'P 1'
#
loop_
_entity.id
_entity.type
_entity.pdbx_description
1 polymer ?
#
loop_
_entity_poly.entity_id
_entity_poly.type
_entity_poly.pdbx_seq_one_letter_code
_entity_poly.pdbx_strand_id
1 'polypeptide(L)'
;MEPPTFSRSALVTLVAMWIIPFGISLKNHWWRFIFLWLLSSCITGLVVRKAIQRPIEGTTPRLVYKWFYFIYKLSYVLGIIGYILILLTFFGLNIILNVKPHVWMDWGMLFIFYGLYFGVLGRDIAEICADTMASHIGYYTPDSMPTRILEVNVCAVCGNKLLVSEHEEGVIENTYKLTCGHVFHEFCIRGWCIVGKKQTCPYCKEKVDLTKMFRNPWQRPHVLYGQLLDWLRWLVAWQPLILFLVQGINWALGLE
;
A
#
# COMPACT_ATOMS: atom_id res chain seq x y z
N MET A 1 -13.79 19.65 -2.15
CA MET A 1 -12.80 18.60 -1.89
C MET A 1 -13.56 17.40 -1.37
N GLU A 2 -13.89 16.46 -2.26
CA GLU A 2 -14.58 15.23 -1.87
C GLU A 2 -13.68 14.37 -0.96
N PRO A 3 -14.21 13.76 0.10
CA PRO A 3 -13.44 12.89 0.99
C PRO A 3 -13.06 11.59 0.26
N PRO A 4 -12.01 10.86 0.69
CA PRO A 4 -11.60 9.61 0.09
C PRO A 4 -12.56 8.51 0.53
N THR A 5 -13.75 8.49 -0.08
CA THR A 5 -14.50 7.25 -0.22
C THR A 5 -13.71 6.41 -1.22
N PHE A 6 -13.35 5.20 -0.82
CA PHE A 6 -12.82 4.22 -1.77
C PHE A 6 -13.87 4.06 -2.88
N SER A 7 -13.64 4.72 -4.00
CA SER A 7 -14.61 4.82 -5.09
C SER A 7 -14.78 3.42 -5.69
N ARG A 8 -15.99 3.08 -6.16
CA ARG A 8 -16.23 1.80 -6.85
C ARG A 8 -15.19 1.54 -7.97
N SER A 9 -14.67 2.60 -8.59
CA SER A 9 -13.58 2.53 -9.57
C SER A 9 -12.24 2.03 -9.02
N ALA A 10 -11.90 2.30 -7.76
CA ALA A 10 -10.69 1.78 -7.11
C ALA A 10 -10.79 0.26 -6.86
N LEU A 11 -11.97 -0.24 -6.49
CA LEU A 11 -12.21 -1.69 -6.38
C LEU A 11 -12.08 -2.38 -7.73
N VAL A 12 -12.71 -1.81 -8.76
CA VAL A 12 -12.66 -2.35 -10.13
C VAL A 12 -11.23 -2.41 -10.65
N THR A 13 -10.44 -1.35 -10.44
CA THR A 13 -9.03 -1.32 -10.85
C THR A 13 -8.17 -2.31 -10.07
N LEU A 14 -8.42 -2.50 -8.76
CA LEU A 14 -7.73 -3.52 -7.96
C LEU A 14 -8.02 -4.94 -8.48
N VAL A 15 -9.30 -5.26 -8.74
CA VAL A 15 -9.70 -6.57 -9.29
C VAL A 15 -9.07 -6.80 -10.67
N ALA A 16 -9.07 -5.78 -11.53
CA ALA A 16 -8.42 -5.84 -12.83
C ALA A 16 -6.91 -6.11 -12.72
N MET A 17 -6.20 -5.41 -11.83
CA MET A 17 -4.77 -5.62 -11.57
C MET A 17 -4.46 -6.99 -10.94
N TRP A 18 -5.44 -7.59 -10.27
CA TRP A 18 -5.33 -8.94 -9.73
C TRP A 18 -5.48 -9.99 -10.85
N ILE A 19 -6.52 -9.88 -11.68
CA ILE A 19 -6.90 -10.91 -12.66
C ILE A 19 -6.08 -10.84 -13.96
N ILE A 20 -5.90 -9.65 -14.54
CA ILE A 20 -5.32 -9.49 -15.89
C ILE A 20 -3.87 -10.01 -15.96
N PRO A 21 -2.93 -9.61 -15.08
CA PRO A 21 -1.55 -10.08 -15.15
C PRO A 21 -1.43 -11.58 -14.88
N PHE A 22 -2.28 -12.12 -14.01
CA PHE A 22 -2.34 -13.55 -13.72
C PHE A 22 -2.84 -14.35 -14.93
N GLY A 23 -3.91 -13.91 -15.59
CA GLY A 23 -4.45 -14.55 -16.79
C GLY A 23 -3.45 -14.56 -17.96
N ILE A 24 -2.77 -13.44 -18.20
CA ILE A 24 -1.69 -13.35 -19.21
C ILE A 24 -0.54 -14.30 -18.84
N SER A 25 -0.15 -14.35 -17.57
CA SER A 25 0.94 -15.20 -17.11
C SER A 25 0.63 -16.70 -17.24
N LEU A 26 -0.62 -17.09 -17.03
CA LEU A 26 -1.09 -18.47 -17.27
C LEU A 26 -1.02 -18.84 -18.75
N LYS A 27 -1.49 -17.95 -19.64
CA LYS A 27 -1.44 -18.17 -21.10
C LYS A 27 0.00 -18.32 -21.61
N ASN A 28 0.93 -17.53 -21.07
CA ASN A 28 2.33 -17.51 -21.51
C ASN A 28 3.25 -18.44 -20.70
N HIS A 29 2.71 -19.25 -19.78
CA HIS A 29 3.47 -20.17 -18.91
C HIS A 29 4.60 -19.50 -18.10
N TRP A 30 4.37 -18.28 -17.60
CA TRP A 30 5.34 -17.55 -16.77
C TRP A 30 5.34 -18.03 -15.31
N TRP A 31 5.85 -19.24 -15.09
CA TRP A 31 5.81 -19.96 -13.81
C TRP A 31 6.38 -19.18 -12.62
N ARG A 32 7.45 -18.39 -12.84
CA ARG A 32 8.08 -17.58 -11.78
C ARG A 32 7.11 -16.54 -11.24
N PHE A 33 6.40 -15.83 -12.12
CA PHE A 33 5.41 -14.83 -11.72
C PHE A 33 4.23 -15.51 -11.03
N ILE A 34 3.70 -16.59 -11.61
CA ILE A 34 2.56 -17.36 -11.06
C ILE A 34 2.85 -17.79 -9.62
N PHE A 35 4.03 -18.37 -9.37
CA PHE A 35 4.42 -18.83 -8.03
C PHE A 35 4.47 -17.68 -7.02
N LEU A 36 5.19 -16.59 -7.36
CA LEU A 36 5.32 -15.42 -6.47
C LEU A 36 3.97 -14.77 -6.19
N TRP A 37 3.14 -14.66 -7.23
CA TRP A 37 1.80 -14.10 -7.15
C TRP A 37 0.88 -14.94 -6.26
N LEU A 38 0.91 -16.26 -6.38
CA LEU A 38 0.10 -17.16 -5.54
C LEU A 38 0.55 -17.08 -4.08
N LEU A 39 1.87 -17.07 -3.85
CA LEU A 39 2.43 -16.95 -2.51
C LEU A 39 2.02 -15.62 -1.85
N SER A 40 2.21 -14.49 -2.55
CA SER A 40 1.85 -13.18 -2.03
C SER A 40 0.35 -13.04 -1.81
N SER A 41 -0.47 -13.58 -2.71
CA SER A 41 -1.93 -13.54 -2.63
C SER A 41 -2.44 -14.38 -1.47
N CYS A 42 -1.87 -15.56 -1.24
CA CYS A 42 -2.23 -16.43 -0.12
C CYS A 42 -1.91 -15.75 1.22
N ILE A 43 -0.67 -15.27 1.41
CA ILE A 43 -0.28 -14.62 2.66
C ILE A 43 -1.11 -13.36 2.91
N THR A 44 -1.28 -12.52 1.89
CA THR A 44 -2.09 -11.30 2.01
C THR A 44 -3.55 -11.63 2.30
N GLY A 45 -4.11 -12.68 1.69
CA GLY A 45 -5.46 -13.16 1.97
C GLY A 45 -5.64 -13.60 3.43
N LEU A 46 -4.64 -14.26 4.03
CA LEU A 46 -4.67 -14.63 5.46
C LEU A 46 -4.66 -13.40 6.38
N VAL A 47 -3.87 -12.38 6.04
CA VAL A 47 -3.81 -11.10 6.79
C VAL A 47 -5.12 -10.32 6.67
N VAL A 48 -5.67 -10.23 5.45
CA VAL A 48 -6.97 -9.59 5.17
C VAL A 48 -8.09 -10.31 5.91
N ARG A 49 -8.08 -11.65 5.94
CA ARG A 49 -9.07 -12.43 6.69
C ARG A 49 -9.09 -12.05 8.16
N LYS A 50 -7.92 -11.88 8.79
CA LYS A 50 -7.84 -11.39 10.18
C LYS A 50 -8.37 -9.97 10.34
N ALA A 51 -8.13 -9.07 9.37
CA ALA A 51 -8.65 -7.71 9.40
C ALA A 51 -10.20 -7.63 9.29
N ILE A 52 -10.82 -8.60 8.61
CA ILE A 52 -12.28 -8.65 8.39
C ILE A 52 -13.02 -9.42 9.51
N GLN A 53 -12.34 -10.32 10.23
CA GLN A 53 -12.97 -11.10 11.30
C GLN A 53 -13.59 -10.23 12.40
N ARG A 54 -14.73 -10.67 12.94
CA ARG A 54 -15.42 -10.04 14.08
C ARG A 54 -15.53 -11.05 15.24
N PRO A 55 -15.18 -10.68 16.48
CA PRO A 55 -14.56 -9.42 16.90
C PRO A 55 -13.09 -9.31 16.45
N ILE A 56 -12.61 -8.08 16.20
CA ILE A 56 -11.19 -7.84 15.89
C ILE A 56 -10.38 -7.98 17.19
N GLU A 57 -9.38 -8.85 17.19
CA GLU A 57 -8.40 -8.92 18.27
C GLU A 57 -7.52 -7.65 18.25
N GLY A 58 -7.24 -7.05 19.41
CA GLY A 58 -6.47 -5.82 19.51
C GLY A 58 -5.03 -5.87 18.97
N THR A 59 -4.48 -7.06 18.73
CA THR A 59 -3.16 -7.27 18.09
C THR A 59 -3.21 -7.25 16.56
N THR A 60 -4.41 -7.41 15.97
CA THR A 60 -4.62 -7.53 14.52
C THR A 60 -4.14 -6.31 13.74
N PRO A 61 -4.45 -5.05 14.12
CA PRO A 61 -3.97 -3.88 13.38
C PRO A 61 -2.45 -3.84 13.27
N ARG A 62 -1.72 -4.27 14.30
CA ARG A 62 -0.26 -4.34 14.29
C ARG A 62 0.25 -5.35 13.26
N LEU A 63 -0.35 -6.54 13.23
CA LEU A 63 0.01 -7.58 12.27
C LEU A 63 -0.20 -7.10 10.83
N VAL A 64 -1.36 -6.50 10.58
CA VAL A 64 -1.76 -5.96 9.27
C VAL A 64 -0.78 -4.86 8.83
N TYR A 65 -0.52 -3.87 9.69
CA TYR A 65 0.41 -2.79 9.35
C TYR A 65 1.84 -3.28 9.17
N LYS A 66 2.31 -4.26 9.96
CA LYS A 66 3.65 -4.84 9.82
C LYS A 66 3.81 -5.58 8.49
N TRP A 67 2.80 -6.36 8.08
CA TRP A 67 2.80 -7.05 6.79
C TRP A 67 2.86 -6.08 5.61
N PHE A 68 1.97 -5.09 5.57
CA PHE A 68 1.94 -4.14 4.46
C PHE A 68 3.14 -3.19 4.46
N TYR A 69 3.69 -2.86 5.63
CA TYR A 69 4.97 -2.14 5.72
C TYR A 69 6.15 -2.96 5.17
N PHE A 70 6.16 -4.27 5.41
CA PHE A 70 7.15 -5.17 4.83
C PHE A 70 7.04 -5.19 3.30
N ILE A 71 5.84 -5.38 2.74
CA ILE A 71 5.60 -5.33 1.29
C ILE A 71 6.04 -3.99 0.71
N TYR A 72 5.72 -2.88 1.38
CA TYR A 72 6.16 -1.54 1.00
C TYR A 72 7.69 -1.44 0.92
N LYS A 73 8.41 -1.88 1.96
CA LYS A 73 9.88 -1.84 2.01
C LYS A 73 10.52 -2.72 0.95
N LEU A 74 10.02 -3.94 0.78
CA LEU A 74 10.51 -4.86 -0.25
C LEU A 74 10.32 -4.28 -1.65
N SER A 75 9.13 -3.75 -1.93
CA SER A 75 8.80 -3.10 -3.21
C SER A 75 9.72 -1.93 -3.52
N TYR A 76 9.96 -1.08 -2.51
CA TYR A 76 10.85 0.07 -2.62
C TYR A 76 12.31 -0.34 -2.89
N VAL A 77 12.82 -1.34 -2.17
CA VAL A 77 14.19 -1.85 -2.36
C VAL A 77 14.36 -2.48 -3.74
N LEU A 78 13.41 -3.30 -4.18
CA LEU A 78 13.43 -3.89 -5.53
C LEU A 78 13.42 -2.82 -6.62
N GLY A 79 12.60 -1.77 -6.47
CA GLY A 79 12.57 -0.64 -7.40
C GLY A 79 13.91 0.10 -7.48
N ILE A 80 14.58 0.34 -6.34
CA ILE A 80 15.91 0.95 -6.31
C ILE A 80 16.95 0.07 -6.98
N ILE A 81 16.99 -1.22 -6.65
CA ILE A 81 17.94 -2.18 -7.24
C ILE A 81 17.77 -2.21 -8.76
N GLY A 82 16.54 -2.31 -9.24
CA GLY A 82 16.26 -2.32 -10.67
C GLY A 82 16.64 -1.01 -11.36
N TYR A 83 16.37 0.14 -10.75
CA TYR A 83 16.78 1.45 -11.25
C TYR A 83 18.31 1.57 -11.35
N ILE A 84 19.03 1.15 -10.31
CA ILE A 84 20.50 1.15 -10.30
C ILE A 84 21.04 0.26 -11.43
N LEU A 85 20.51 -0.95 -11.62
CA LEU A 85 20.96 -1.84 -12.70
C LEU A 85 20.80 -1.22 -14.09
N ILE A 86 19.67 -0.54 -14.33
CA ILE A 86 19.43 0.17 -15.59
C ILE A 86 20.45 1.31 -15.77
N LEU A 87 20.66 2.13 -14.73
CA LEU A 87 21.64 3.22 -14.78
C LEU A 87 23.07 2.70 -15.05
N LEU A 88 23.49 1.66 -14.34
CA LEU A 88 24.82 1.08 -14.53
C LEU A 88 25.00 0.52 -15.95
N THR A 89 23.91 0.00 -16.55
CA THR A 89 23.93 -0.45 -17.95
C THR A 89 24.07 0.73 -18.91
N PHE A 90 23.40 1.85 -18.67
CA PHE A 90 23.57 3.08 -19.47
C PHE A 90 24.99 3.67 -19.37
N PHE A 91 25.62 3.57 -18.20
CA PHE A 91 27.01 4.00 -18.01
C PHE A 91 28.05 3.01 -18.56
N GLY A 92 27.63 1.88 -19.13
CA GLY A 92 28.53 0.91 -19.76
C GLY A 92 29.33 0.04 -18.78
N LEU A 93 29.00 0.07 -17.48
CA LEU A 93 29.66 -0.77 -16.46
C LEU A 93 29.46 -2.27 -16.71
N ASN A 94 28.38 -2.64 -17.38
CA ASN A 94 28.14 -4.02 -17.83
C ASN A 94 29.21 -4.49 -18.85
N ILE A 95 29.73 -3.59 -19.70
CA ILE A 95 30.76 -3.90 -20.71
C ILE A 95 32.09 -4.18 -20.00
N ILE A 96 32.41 -3.41 -18.95
CA ILE A 96 33.60 -3.60 -18.11
C ILE A 96 33.58 -4.98 -17.43
N LEU A 97 32.40 -5.44 -17.01
CA LEU A 97 32.21 -6.75 -16.40
C LEU A 97 31.98 -7.89 -17.40
N ASN A 98 32.14 -7.62 -18.71
CA ASN A 98 31.95 -8.57 -19.81
C ASN A 98 30.56 -9.24 -19.83
N VAL A 99 29.52 -8.51 -19.42
CA VAL A 99 28.13 -8.96 -19.46
C VAL A 99 27.37 -8.19 -20.54
N LYS A 100 26.63 -8.93 -21.38
CA LYS A 100 25.82 -8.32 -22.45
C LYS A 100 24.78 -7.34 -21.86
N PRO A 101 24.63 -6.13 -22.43
CA PRO A 101 23.74 -5.09 -21.89
C PRO A 101 22.29 -5.55 -21.68
N HIS A 102 21.75 -6.35 -22.62
CA HIS A 102 20.36 -6.82 -22.53
C HIS A 102 20.08 -7.59 -21.25
N VAL A 103 21.04 -8.38 -20.73
CA VAL A 103 20.85 -9.19 -19.51
C VAL A 103 20.57 -8.28 -18.31
N TRP A 104 21.36 -7.22 -18.14
CA TRP A 104 21.19 -6.30 -17.01
C TRP A 104 19.92 -5.46 -17.16
N MET A 105 19.58 -5.05 -18.39
CA MET A 105 18.33 -4.36 -18.69
C MET A 105 17.12 -5.23 -18.34
N ASP A 106 17.13 -6.50 -18.72
CA ASP A 106 16.04 -7.45 -18.44
C ASP A 106 15.86 -7.66 -16.93
N TRP A 107 16.95 -7.88 -16.20
CA TRP A 107 16.91 -8.01 -14.73
C TRP A 107 16.46 -6.70 -14.06
N GLY A 108 16.95 -5.55 -14.54
CA GLY A 108 16.55 -4.24 -14.04
C GLY A 108 15.06 -3.96 -14.22
N MET A 109 14.54 -4.22 -15.42
CA MET A 109 13.11 -4.11 -15.73
C MET A 109 12.28 -5.10 -14.91
N LEU A 110 12.75 -6.34 -14.73
CA LEU A 110 12.08 -7.35 -13.92
C LEU A 110 11.92 -6.90 -12.46
N PHE A 111 12.98 -6.37 -11.84
CA PHE A 111 12.93 -5.89 -10.45
C PHE A 111 12.03 -4.67 -10.29
N ILE A 112 12.09 -3.72 -11.23
CA ILE A 112 11.17 -2.57 -11.25
C ILE A 112 9.74 -3.06 -11.39
N PHE A 113 9.45 -3.95 -12.33
CA PHE A 113 8.10 -4.50 -12.54
C PHE A 113 7.56 -5.16 -11.26
N TYR A 114 8.32 -6.08 -10.64
CA TYR A 114 7.88 -6.74 -9.42
C TYR A 114 7.70 -5.77 -8.25
N GLY A 115 8.64 -4.85 -8.05
CA GLY A 115 8.58 -3.86 -6.99
C GLY A 115 7.36 -2.95 -7.14
N LEU A 116 7.11 -2.46 -8.35
CA LEU A 116 5.97 -1.60 -8.61
C LEU A 116 4.64 -2.37 -8.55
N TYR A 117 4.55 -3.54 -9.16
CA TYR A 117 3.32 -4.35 -9.20
C TYR A 117 2.83 -4.73 -7.80
N PHE A 118 3.69 -5.38 -7.01
CA PHE A 118 3.35 -5.76 -5.63
C PHE A 118 3.23 -4.54 -4.71
N GLY A 119 3.93 -3.44 -5.02
CA GLY A 119 3.79 -2.17 -4.33
C GLY A 119 2.40 -1.55 -4.48
N VAL A 120 1.86 -1.49 -5.71
CA VAL A 120 0.50 -0.98 -5.96
C VAL A 120 -0.53 -1.87 -5.28
N LEU A 121 -0.46 -3.19 -5.51
CA LEU A 121 -1.40 -4.16 -4.99
C LEU A 121 -1.41 -4.19 -3.46
N GLY A 122 -0.21 -4.22 -2.84
CA GLY A 122 -0.07 -4.17 -1.40
C GLY A 122 -0.65 -2.91 -0.79
N ARG A 123 -0.43 -1.74 -1.41
CA ARG A 123 -0.95 -0.47 -0.92
C ARG A 123 -2.48 -0.40 -0.96
N ASP A 124 -3.10 -0.84 -2.06
CA ASP A 124 -4.57 -0.78 -2.20
C ASP A 124 -5.29 -1.66 -1.18
N ILE A 125 -4.78 -2.87 -0.97
CA ILE A 125 -5.33 -3.79 0.03
C ILE A 125 -5.12 -3.22 1.43
N ALA A 126 -3.98 -2.57 1.68
CA ALA A 126 -3.69 -1.98 2.97
C ALA A 126 -4.64 -0.84 3.34
N GLU A 127 -5.01 -0.01 2.36
CA GLU A 127 -6.05 1.02 2.53
C GLU A 127 -7.41 0.40 2.87
N ILE A 128 -7.83 -0.64 2.12
CA ILE A 128 -9.08 -1.37 2.39
C ILE A 128 -9.08 -1.99 3.80
N CYS A 129 -7.97 -2.60 4.21
CA CYS A 129 -7.83 -3.17 5.54
C CYS A 129 -7.90 -2.09 6.63
N ALA A 130 -7.25 -0.95 6.44
CA ALA A 130 -7.28 0.14 7.40
C ALA A 130 -8.72 0.68 7.59
N ASP A 131 -9.46 0.87 6.50
CA ASP A 131 -10.86 1.33 6.55
C ASP A 131 -11.78 0.28 7.18
N THR A 132 -11.59 -1.00 6.83
CA THR A 132 -12.39 -2.11 7.39
C THR A 132 -12.16 -2.25 8.89
N MET A 133 -10.90 -2.27 9.34
CA MET A 133 -10.58 -2.37 10.76
C MET A 133 -11.12 -1.19 11.56
N ALA A 134 -10.94 0.04 11.06
CA ALA A 134 -11.41 1.23 11.75
C ALA A 134 -12.94 1.25 11.89
N SER A 135 -13.67 0.87 10.83
CA SER A 135 -15.13 0.78 10.87
C SER A 135 -15.64 -0.32 11.82
N HIS A 136 -14.93 -1.44 11.94
CA HIS A 136 -15.30 -2.55 12.83
C HIS A 136 -15.18 -2.21 14.31
N ILE A 137 -14.23 -1.34 14.69
CA ILE A 137 -14.06 -0.92 16.08
C ILE A 137 -15.18 0.06 16.50
N GLY A 138 -15.77 0.78 15.54
CA GLY A 138 -16.94 1.64 15.74
C GLY A 138 -16.64 3.07 16.18
N TYR A 139 -15.36 3.44 16.33
CA TYR A 139 -14.92 4.81 16.58
C TYR A 139 -14.67 5.62 15.29
N TYR A 140 -14.74 4.95 14.13
CA TYR A 140 -14.57 5.58 12.82
C TYR A 140 -15.79 5.30 11.96
N THR A 141 -16.49 6.36 11.56
CA THR A 141 -17.58 6.36 10.58
C THR A 141 -17.19 7.28 9.40
N PRO A 142 -17.40 6.88 8.14
CA PRO A 142 -16.99 7.69 6.97
C PRO A 142 -17.76 9.03 6.89
N ASP A 143 -19.05 9.01 7.22
CA ASP A 143 -19.99 10.10 6.90
C ASP A 143 -20.78 10.65 8.11
N SER A 144 -20.49 10.18 9.33
CA SER A 144 -21.24 10.56 10.54
C SER A 144 -20.35 10.66 11.77
N MET A 145 -20.88 11.23 12.85
CA MET A 145 -20.26 11.19 14.18
C MET A 145 -20.12 9.73 14.64
N PRO A 146 -19.00 9.36 15.30
CA PRO A 146 -18.75 7.99 15.73
C PRO A 146 -19.85 7.52 16.68
N THR A 147 -20.27 6.26 16.51
CA THR A 147 -21.37 5.67 17.29
C THR A 147 -20.97 5.31 18.71
N ARG A 148 -19.66 5.28 19.01
CA ARG A 148 -19.10 5.05 20.36
C ARG A 148 -18.30 6.24 20.86
N ILE A 149 -18.51 6.58 22.12
CA ILE A 149 -17.70 7.55 22.85
C ILE A 149 -16.37 6.89 23.20
N LEU A 150 -15.26 7.54 22.87
CA LEU A 150 -13.92 7.04 23.16
C LEU A 150 -13.63 7.17 24.67
N GLU A 151 -13.37 6.04 25.34
CA GLU A 151 -12.93 6.04 26.74
C GLU A 151 -11.53 6.66 26.88
N VAL A 152 -11.29 7.34 28.00
CA VAL A 152 -9.97 7.89 28.33
C VAL A 152 -8.97 6.73 28.43
N ASN A 153 -7.80 6.90 27.83
CA ASN A 153 -6.75 5.87 27.76
C ASN A 153 -7.07 4.64 26.89
N VAL A 154 -7.92 4.75 25.86
CA VAL A 154 -8.10 3.69 24.84
C VAL A 154 -7.71 4.22 23.46
N CYS A 155 -6.94 3.42 22.71
CA CYS A 155 -6.57 3.76 21.34
C CYS A 155 -7.75 3.49 20.38
N ALA A 156 -8.24 4.51 19.67
CA ALA A 156 -9.38 4.35 18.76
C ALA A 156 -9.08 3.50 17.51
N VAL A 157 -7.80 3.19 17.22
CA VAL A 157 -7.38 2.41 16.05
C VAL A 157 -7.28 0.92 16.34
N CYS A 158 -6.95 0.51 17.57
CA CYS A 158 -6.84 -0.90 17.93
C CYS A 158 -7.76 -1.34 19.07
N GLY A 159 -8.44 -0.40 19.74
CA GLY A 159 -9.35 -0.67 20.85
C GLY A 159 -8.68 -1.11 22.16
N ASN A 160 -7.34 -1.07 22.25
CA ASN A 160 -6.61 -1.46 23.47
C ASN A 160 -6.33 -0.25 24.36
N LYS A 161 -6.09 -0.52 25.65
CA LYS A 161 -5.66 0.49 26.62
C LYS A 161 -4.27 1.05 26.28
N LEU A 162 -4.11 2.35 26.47
CA LEU A 162 -2.85 3.08 26.45
C LEU A 162 -2.18 2.89 27.82
N LEU A 163 -1.04 2.21 27.86
CA LEU A 163 -0.36 1.83 29.10
C LEU A 163 0.61 2.90 29.61
N VAL A 164 0.88 3.92 28.80
CA VAL A 164 1.97 4.87 29.02
C VAL A 164 1.48 6.27 28.63
N SER A 165 1.84 7.26 29.45
CA SER A 165 1.51 8.67 29.20
C SER A 165 2.40 9.27 28.08
N GLU A 166 2.03 10.44 27.54
CA GLU A 166 2.75 11.12 26.44
C GLU A 166 4.24 11.41 26.76
N HIS A 167 4.59 11.54 28.03
CA HIS A 167 5.91 12.02 28.47
C HIS A 167 6.81 10.88 28.98
N GLU A 168 6.33 9.64 28.95
CA GLU A 168 7.05 8.47 29.44
C GLU A 168 7.40 7.56 28.27
N GLU A 169 8.63 7.06 28.24
CA GLU A 169 9.00 6.03 27.29
C GLU A 169 8.38 4.70 27.72
N GLY A 170 7.57 4.14 26.82
CA GLY A 170 6.88 2.89 27.09
C GLY A 170 7.78 1.69 26.94
N VAL A 171 7.71 0.76 27.90
CA VAL A 171 8.45 -0.52 27.84
C VAL A 171 8.05 -1.35 26.60
N ILE A 172 6.79 -1.26 26.18
CA ILE A 172 6.25 -2.00 25.01
C ILE A 172 6.11 -1.08 23.80
N GLU A 173 5.51 0.09 23.98
CA GLU A 173 5.32 1.08 22.93
C GLU A 173 5.01 2.46 23.50
N ASN A 174 5.41 3.50 22.77
CA ASN A 174 5.11 4.87 23.14
C ASN A 174 3.70 5.27 22.69
N THR A 175 3.21 6.30 23.35
CA THR A 175 1.94 6.95 23.08
C THR A 175 2.19 8.26 22.35
N TYR A 176 1.41 8.54 21.30
CA TYR A 176 1.52 9.75 20.49
C TYR A 176 0.23 10.57 20.55
N LYS A 177 0.36 11.87 20.87
CA LYS A 177 -0.74 12.82 20.92
C LYS A 177 -0.77 13.68 19.65
N LEU A 178 -1.94 13.73 19.01
CA LEU A 178 -2.18 14.58 17.85
C LEU A 178 -2.45 16.04 18.27
N THR A 179 -2.38 16.96 17.30
CA THR A 179 -2.72 18.39 17.50
C THR A 179 -4.16 18.59 17.98
N CYS A 180 -5.06 17.72 17.54
CA CYS A 180 -6.46 17.68 17.96
C CYS A 180 -6.67 17.15 19.39
N GLY A 181 -5.60 16.83 20.12
CA GLY A 181 -5.64 16.35 21.51
C GLY A 181 -5.85 14.84 21.68
N HIS A 182 -6.22 14.12 20.62
CA HIS A 182 -6.44 12.66 20.67
C HIS A 182 -5.13 11.89 20.75
N VAL A 183 -5.16 10.79 21.51
CA VAL A 183 -3.98 10.03 21.90
C VAL A 183 -4.07 8.60 21.35
N PHE A 184 -2.98 8.09 20.76
CA PHE A 184 -2.93 6.79 20.10
C PHE A 184 -1.61 6.06 20.39
N HIS A 185 -1.56 4.74 20.20
CA HIS A 185 -0.28 4.04 20.11
C HIS A 185 0.52 4.53 18.89
N GLU A 186 1.82 4.78 19.07
CA GLU A 186 2.71 5.28 18.01
C GLU A 186 2.64 4.43 16.73
N PHE A 187 2.63 3.10 16.87
CA PHE A 187 2.52 2.18 15.74
C PHE A 187 1.16 2.25 15.05
N CYS A 188 0.08 2.42 15.80
CA CYS A 188 -1.27 2.46 15.25
C CYS A 188 -1.50 3.73 14.44
N ILE A 189 -1.09 4.89 14.95
CA ILE A 189 -1.23 6.14 14.21
C ILE A 189 -0.29 6.21 13.01
N ARG A 190 0.92 5.65 13.11
CA ARG A 190 1.83 5.52 11.95
C ARG A 190 1.26 4.58 10.90
N GLY A 191 0.70 3.44 11.30
CA GLY A 191 0.02 2.51 10.39
C GLY A 191 -1.15 3.19 9.67
N TRP A 192 -1.98 3.92 10.41
CA TRP A 192 -3.09 4.69 9.85
C TRP A 192 -2.62 5.72 8.80
N CYS A 193 -1.62 6.54 9.12
CA CYS A 193 -1.17 7.60 8.23
C CYS A 193 -0.32 7.12 7.05
N ILE A 194 0.55 6.14 7.26
CA ILE A 194 1.49 5.64 6.24
C ILE A 194 0.83 4.56 5.39
N VAL A 195 0.33 3.51 6.05
CA VAL A 195 -0.16 2.30 5.39
C VAL A 195 -1.59 2.50 4.89
N GLY A 196 -2.45 3.13 5.70
CA GLY A 196 -3.83 3.44 5.32
C GLY A 196 -3.99 4.68 4.43
N LYS A 197 -2.91 5.43 4.15
CA LYS A 197 -2.91 6.70 3.39
C LYS A 197 -3.87 7.76 3.97
N LYS A 198 -4.22 7.68 5.26
CA LYS A 198 -5.17 8.60 5.90
C LYS A 198 -4.43 9.70 6.67
N GLN A 199 -4.51 10.93 6.18
CA GLN A 199 -3.86 12.10 6.82
C GLN A 199 -4.77 12.83 7.81
N THR A 200 -5.76 12.13 8.37
CA THR A 200 -6.78 12.67 9.27
C THR A 200 -6.83 11.85 10.55
N CYS A 201 -7.21 12.49 11.66
CA CYS A 201 -7.42 11.82 12.92
C CYS A 201 -8.52 10.75 12.76
N PRO A 202 -8.29 9.50 13.19
CA PRO A 202 -9.29 8.43 13.12
C PRO A 202 -10.61 8.79 13.82
N TYR A 203 -10.56 9.63 14.85
CA TYR A 203 -11.74 10.00 15.65
C TYR A 203 -12.39 11.30 15.16
N CYS A 204 -11.71 12.45 15.29
CA CYS A 204 -12.30 13.76 14.97
C CYS A 204 -12.13 14.21 13.51
N LYS A 205 -11.47 13.42 12.66
CA LYS A 205 -11.19 13.73 11.24
C LYS A 205 -10.37 14.98 10.97
N GLU A 206 -9.87 15.66 12.00
CA GLU A 206 -8.96 16.79 11.85
C GLU A 206 -7.65 16.35 11.15
N LYS A 207 -7.12 17.19 10.26
CA LYS A 207 -5.89 16.89 9.53
C LYS A 207 -4.71 16.76 10.49
N VAL A 208 -3.94 15.69 10.34
CA VAL A 208 -2.76 15.43 11.17
C VAL A 208 -1.55 16.17 10.61
N ASP A 209 -0.78 16.83 11.48
CA ASP A 209 0.53 17.37 11.11
C ASP A 209 1.59 16.26 11.05
N LEU A 210 1.80 15.74 9.83
CA LEU A 210 2.78 14.70 9.54
C LEU A 210 4.22 15.15 9.79
N THR A 211 4.51 16.45 9.76
CA THR A 211 5.87 16.98 9.94
C THR A 211 6.38 16.72 11.36
N LYS A 212 5.49 16.83 12.35
CA LYS A 212 5.82 16.52 13.76
C LYS A 212 5.95 15.03 14.02
N MET A 213 5.17 14.18 13.32
CA MET A 213 5.28 12.72 13.41
C MET A 213 6.58 12.18 12.81
N PHE A 214 7.08 12.83 11.76
CA PHE A 214 8.28 12.44 11.04
C PHE A 214 9.42 13.40 11.35
N ARG A 215 10.13 13.16 12.45
CA ARG A 215 11.28 13.98 12.89
C ARG A 215 12.39 14.11 11.83
N ASN A 216 12.41 13.26 10.80
CA ASN A 216 13.43 13.28 9.76
C ASN A 216 12.84 13.66 8.38
N PRO A 217 13.26 14.77 7.74
CA PRO A 217 12.78 15.21 6.42
C PRO A 217 12.96 14.16 5.31
N TRP A 218 13.90 13.23 5.48
CA TRP A 218 14.20 12.10 4.60
C TRP A 218 13.11 11.01 4.57
N GLN A 219 11.98 11.17 5.27
CA GLN A 219 10.78 10.31 5.15
C GLN A 219 9.77 10.81 4.10
N ARG A 220 9.99 11.99 3.51
CA ARG A 220 9.22 12.50 2.34
C ARG A 220 9.25 11.60 1.07
N PRO A 221 10.28 10.77 0.79
CA PRO A 221 10.27 9.85 -0.35
C PRO A 221 9.08 8.89 -0.33
N HIS A 222 8.54 8.56 0.85
CA HIS A 222 7.37 7.70 0.98
C HIS A 222 6.12 8.28 0.30
N VAL A 223 5.98 9.62 0.31
CA VAL A 223 4.85 10.32 -0.33
C VAL A 223 5.01 10.35 -1.86
N LEU A 224 6.21 10.67 -2.35
CA LEU A 224 6.52 10.68 -3.79
C LEU A 224 6.37 9.28 -4.41
N TYR A 225 6.85 8.25 -3.72
CA TYR A 225 6.66 6.86 -4.12
C TYR A 225 5.17 6.49 -4.16
N GLY A 226 4.36 6.98 -3.21
CA GLY A 226 2.91 6.84 -3.26
C GLY A 226 2.30 7.45 -4.53
N GLN A 227 2.70 8.66 -4.92
CA GLN A 227 2.20 9.28 -6.16
C GLN A 227 2.61 8.49 -7.40
N LEU A 228 3.85 7.98 -7.45
CA LEU A 228 4.32 7.11 -8.53
C LEU A 228 3.45 5.85 -8.66
N LEU A 229 3.15 5.18 -7.54
CA LEU A 229 2.27 4.01 -7.53
C LEU A 229 0.84 4.34 -7.99
N ASP A 230 0.32 5.54 -7.68
CA ASP A 230 -1.00 5.97 -8.16
C ASP A 230 -1.01 6.13 -9.69
N TRP A 231 0.01 6.77 -10.25
CA TRP A 231 0.14 6.92 -11.70
C TRP A 231 0.28 5.58 -12.42
N LEU A 232 1.06 4.66 -11.86
CA LEU A 232 1.23 3.31 -12.40
C LEU A 232 -0.05 2.49 -12.38
N ARG A 233 -0.88 2.62 -11.34
CA ARG A 233 -2.22 1.98 -11.31
C ARG A 233 -3.02 2.40 -12.53
N TRP A 234 -3.08 3.70 -12.81
CA TRP A 234 -3.80 4.21 -13.97
C TRP A 234 -3.21 3.69 -15.27
N LEU A 235 -1.89 3.70 -15.43
CA LEU A 235 -1.24 3.19 -16.63
C LEU A 235 -1.53 1.70 -16.88
N VAL A 236 -1.34 0.85 -15.86
CA VAL A 236 -1.51 -0.61 -15.98
C VAL A 236 -2.98 -1.00 -16.16
N ALA A 237 -3.91 -0.35 -15.47
CA ALA A 237 -5.33 -0.67 -15.59
C ALA A 237 -5.94 -0.20 -16.93
N TRP A 238 -5.49 0.94 -17.47
CA TRP A 238 -6.05 1.51 -18.71
C TRP A 238 -5.36 1.02 -19.98
N GLN A 239 -4.09 0.59 -19.92
CA GLN A 239 -3.39 0.12 -21.12
C GLN A 239 -4.13 -1.00 -21.87
N PRO A 240 -4.60 -2.07 -21.21
CA PRO A 240 -5.33 -3.14 -21.89
C PRO A 240 -6.62 -2.64 -22.53
N LEU A 241 -7.36 -1.76 -21.86
CA LEU A 241 -8.58 -1.14 -22.40
C LEU A 241 -8.29 -0.31 -23.65
N ILE A 242 -7.21 0.48 -23.64
CA ILE A 242 -6.78 1.28 -24.79
C ILE A 242 -6.38 0.36 -25.95
N LEU A 243 -5.61 -0.70 -25.70
CA LEU A 243 -5.19 -1.64 -26.73
C LEU A 243 -6.37 -2.40 -27.35
N PHE A 244 -7.31 -2.88 -26.53
CA PHE A 244 -8.53 -3.53 -27.03
C PHE A 244 -9.41 -2.56 -27.83
N LEU A 245 -9.51 -1.30 -27.40
CA LEU A 245 -10.26 -0.29 -28.13
C LEU A 245 -9.60 0.04 -29.48
N VAL A 246 -8.29 0.27 -29.51
CA VAL A 246 -7.55 0.53 -30.74
C VAL A 246 -7.64 -0.67 -31.69
N GLN A 247 -7.48 -1.89 -31.17
CA GLN A 247 -7.60 -3.09 -31.99
C GLN A 247 -9.02 -3.30 -32.50
N GLY A 248 -10.05 -3.01 -31.69
CA GLY A 248 -11.44 -3.02 -32.11
C GLY A 248 -11.75 -1.97 -33.18
N ILE A 249 -11.16 -0.77 -33.08
CA ILE A 249 -11.27 0.28 -34.11
C ILE A 249 -10.58 -0.14 -35.40
N ASN A 250 -9.36 -0.69 -35.31
CA ASN A 250 -8.62 -1.17 -36.48
C ASN A 250 -9.39 -2.30 -37.19
N TRP A 251 -9.94 -3.24 -36.44
CA TRP A 251 -10.80 -4.29 -36.98
C TRP A 251 -12.06 -3.71 -37.62
N ALA A 252 -12.75 -2.77 -36.96
CA ALA A 252 -13.97 -2.14 -37.48
C ALA A 252 -13.73 -1.29 -38.73
N LEU A 253 -12.56 -0.68 -38.86
CA LEU A 253 -12.14 0.10 -40.04
C LEU A 253 -11.49 -0.78 -41.13
N GLY A 254 -11.34 -2.09 -40.91
CA GLY A 254 -10.70 -3.00 -41.86
C GLY A 254 -9.21 -2.71 -42.10
N LEU A 255 -8.54 -2.15 -41.10
CA LEU A 255 -7.11 -1.79 -41.10
C LEU A 255 -6.20 -2.92 -40.55
N GLU A 256 -6.74 -4.14 -40.36
CA GLU A 256 -5.96 -5.35 -40.06
C GLU A 256 -5.36 -5.99 -41.32
#